data_AF-A0A9E3QKA1-F1
#
_entry.id   AF-A0A9E3QKA1-F1
#
_cell.length_a   1.000
_cell.length_b   1.000
_cell.length_c   1.000
_cell.angle_alpha   90.00
_cell.angle_beta   90.00
_cell.angle_gamma   90.00
#
_symmetry.space_group_name_H-M   'P 1'
#
loop_
_entity.id
_entity.type
_entity.pdbx_description
1 polymer ?
#
loop_
_entity_poly.entity_id
_entity_poly.type
_entity_poly.pdbx_seq_one_letter_code
_entity_poly.pdbx_strand_id
1 'polypeptide(L)'
;MVRLALLCAGLLAADPPATQGPSAADLKVYEAAKTAARSDPDAQVRLALWCEAHGLQAERLKHLALAVLADPTHAAARGLMGLVQDAGKWRRPEQVAERVQADAKLAAALAEYHEKRAKTPHKADDQWKLALWCEQHGLKAEAKAHLTAVVRLDPKREAAWKRLGYKKHEGRWLTDEQVAAAKAEREAQEKADRHWKPRLEALKARLEKKDKQAEAEADLTRVTDPRAVPSIIRVFGTSKAEDQARAVQLLGQIDAPAASRALAALALFSKSEEVRRRATETLRQRDPREFADLLIALLRDPIKYEVKRVGGPGSPGVLLVEGKKFDLRRLYTPPAPPPILPGDRVVSDSNGLPVALRTTSYTRTGYFSAFAFLATMPTLHFDKTQLSGGLAAAGLGRAAGSLNDRQLEGLLFLAASEIYNNSPFLAQMNDMKLIMLMTQGGPAGPIRPGTLFDFTLRP
;
A
#
# COMPACT_ATOMS: atom_id res chain seq x y z
N MET A 1 -51.98 -36.98 -15.32
CA MET A 1 -50.85 -37.58 -14.58
C MET A 1 -50.54 -36.65 -13.41
N VAL A 2 -51.20 -36.74 -12.26
CA VAL A 2 -51.00 -37.70 -11.16
C VAL A 2 -49.57 -37.66 -10.62
N ARG A 3 -49.47 -37.11 -9.39
CA ARG A 3 -48.59 -37.48 -8.25
C ARG A 3 -47.17 -36.87 -8.10
N LEU A 4 -47.06 -36.15 -6.97
CA LEU A 4 -46.08 -36.35 -5.89
C LEU A 4 -44.71 -35.65 -5.96
N ALA A 5 -44.57 -34.56 -5.20
CA ALA A 5 -43.37 -34.24 -4.43
C ALA A 5 -43.73 -33.18 -3.35
N LEU A 6 -44.39 -33.62 -2.29
CA LEU A 6 -44.60 -32.90 -1.04
C LEU A 6 -43.68 -33.58 -0.02
N LEU A 7 -42.46 -33.04 0.16
CA LEU A 7 -41.53 -33.42 1.23
C LEU A 7 -40.43 -32.35 1.32
N CYS A 8 -40.08 -31.98 2.55
CA CYS A 8 -39.14 -30.92 2.97
C CYS A 8 -39.72 -29.51 3.22
N ALA A 9 -40.81 -29.43 4.00
CA ALA A 9 -41.07 -28.29 4.88
C ALA A 9 -40.95 -28.78 6.34
N GLY A 10 -39.75 -28.71 6.90
CA GLY A 10 -39.49 -29.20 8.24
C GLY A 10 -38.02 -29.17 8.59
N LEU A 11 -37.47 -27.98 8.81
CA LEU A 11 -36.37 -27.68 9.75
C LEU A 11 -35.94 -26.22 9.56
N LEU A 12 -35.88 -25.48 10.69
CA LEU A 12 -35.48 -24.08 10.86
C LEU A 12 -36.58 -23.02 10.68
N ALA A 13 -37.72 -23.21 11.37
CA ALA A 13 -38.25 -22.10 12.15
C ALA A 13 -37.36 -21.96 13.40
N ALA A 14 -36.19 -21.33 13.25
CA ALA A 14 -35.60 -20.68 14.41
C ALA A 14 -36.55 -19.53 14.72
N ASP A 15 -37.23 -19.60 15.86
CA ASP A 15 -37.78 -18.38 16.46
C ASP A 15 -36.67 -17.31 16.39
N PRO A 16 -36.96 -16.07 15.93
CA PRO A 16 -36.00 -15.00 16.13
C PRO A 16 -35.64 -15.04 17.62
N PRO A 17 -34.34 -15.05 17.98
CA PRO A 17 -33.95 -15.17 19.38
C PRO A 17 -34.78 -14.14 20.13
N ALA A 18 -35.61 -14.59 21.07
CA ALA A 18 -36.37 -13.72 21.94
C ALA A 18 -35.37 -12.68 22.41
N THR A 19 -35.61 -11.41 22.11
CA THR A 19 -34.72 -10.29 22.45
C THR A 19 -34.51 -10.36 23.95
N GLN A 20 -33.43 -11.01 24.36
CA GLN A 20 -33.07 -11.12 25.76
C GLN A 20 -32.92 -9.68 26.22
N GLY A 21 -33.68 -9.31 27.27
CA GLY A 21 -33.58 -7.97 27.85
C GLY A 21 -32.12 -7.65 28.18
N PRO A 22 -31.79 -6.35 28.29
CA PRO A 22 -30.41 -5.90 28.50
C PRO A 22 -29.77 -6.63 29.70
N SER A 23 -28.57 -7.19 29.49
CA SER A 23 -27.79 -7.76 30.59
C SER A 23 -27.28 -6.66 31.53
N ALA A 24 -26.86 -7.03 32.73
CA ALA A 24 -26.23 -6.08 33.67
C ALA A 24 -24.95 -5.45 33.09
N ALA A 25 -24.26 -6.14 32.17
CA ALA A 25 -23.12 -5.59 31.45
C ALA A 25 -23.57 -4.53 30.42
N ASP A 26 -24.65 -4.80 29.69
CA ASP A 26 -25.24 -3.88 28.71
C ASP A 26 -25.69 -2.58 29.39
N LEU A 27 -26.27 -2.65 30.59
CA LEU A 27 -26.65 -1.47 31.36
C LEU A 27 -25.44 -0.59 31.74
N LYS A 28 -24.28 -1.18 32.03
CA LYS A 28 -23.05 -0.42 32.30
C LYS A 28 -22.53 0.27 31.04
N VAL A 29 -22.53 -0.44 29.91
CA VAL A 29 -22.14 0.11 28.60
C VAL A 29 -23.08 1.25 28.21
N TYR A 30 -24.39 1.06 28.41
CA TYR A 30 -25.42 2.07 28.17
C TYR A 30 -25.16 3.36 28.96
N GLU A 31 -24.93 3.27 30.28
CA GLU A 31 -24.71 4.47 31.09
C GLU A 31 -23.41 5.21 30.72
N ALA A 32 -22.36 4.48 30.36
CA ALA A 32 -21.13 5.08 29.84
C ALA A 32 -21.38 5.80 28.49
N ALA A 33 -22.06 5.13 27.56
CA ALA A 33 -22.38 5.68 26.23
C ALA A 33 -23.33 6.89 26.32
N LYS A 34 -24.32 6.86 27.20
CA LYS A 34 -25.22 7.98 27.50
C LYS A 34 -24.49 9.18 28.06
N THR A 35 -23.55 8.96 28.97
CA THR A 35 -22.70 10.04 29.52
C THR A 35 -21.81 10.65 28.44
N ALA A 36 -21.31 9.84 27.52
CA ALA A 36 -20.49 10.30 26.39
C ALA A 36 -21.31 11.06 25.33
N ALA A 37 -22.54 10.61 25.03
CA ALA A 37 -23.37 11.21 23.99
C ALA A 37 -23.82 12.64 24.31
N ARG A 38 -24.05 12.97 25.59
CA ARG A 38 -24.44 14.33 26.04
C ARG A 38 -25.54 14.96 25.17
N SER A 39 -25.28 16.14 24.58
CA SER A 39 -26.21 16.87 23.70
C SER A 39 -25.86 16.70 22.21
N ASP A 40 -24.91 15.83 21.86
CA ASP A 40 -24.49 15.60 20.49
C ASP A 40 -25.56 14.76 19.75
N PRO A 41 -26.20 15.28 18.70
CA PRO A 41 -27.34 14.62 18.10
C PRO A 41 -26.97 13.32 17.37
N ASP A 42 -25.79 13.24 16.75
CA ASP A 42 -25.30 12.03 16.07
C ASP A 42 -24.97 10.92 17.08
N ALA A 43 -24.39 11.27 18.23
CA ALA A 43 -24.12 10.34 19.32
C ALA A 43 -25.43 9.81 19.94
N GLN A 44 -26.44 10.66 20.08
CA GLN A 44 -27.77 10.25 20.52
C GLN A 44 -28.43 9.26 19.54
N VAL A 45 -28.33 9.49 18.22
CA VAL A 45 -28.81 8.53 17.20
C VAL A 45 -28.07 7.20 17.29
N ARG A 46 -26.74 7.20 17.42
CA ARG A 46 -25.96 5.97 17.58
C ARG A 46 -26.37 5.19 18.82
N LEU A 47 -26.58 5.88 19.95
CA LEU A 47 -27.05 5.26 21.18
C LEU A 47 -28.47 4.69 21.03
N ALA A 48 -29.36 5.37 20.30
CA ALA A 48 -30.69 4.85 20.00
C ALA A 48 -30.64 3.53 19.20
N LEU A 49 -29.79 3.46 18.16
CA LEU A 49 -29.59 2.24 17.38
C LEU A 49 -28.99 1.10 18.23
N TRP A 50 -28.06 1.43 19.12
CA TRP A 50 -27.53 0.45 20.07
C TRP A 50 -28.64 -0.07 21.00
N CYS A 51 -29.47 0.83 21.55
CA CYS A 51 -30.61 0.45 22.39
C CYS A 51 -31.57 -0.48 21.64
N GLU A 52 -31.89 -0.18 20.38
CA GLU A 52 -32.72 -1.03 19.51
C GLU A 52 -32.17 -2.45 19.39
N ALA A 53 -30.85 -2.57 19.15
CA ALA A 53 -30.18 -3.86 19.03
C ALA A 53 -30.19 -4.69 20.33
N HIS A 54 -30.36 -4.06 21.49
CA HIS A 54 -30.37 -4.70 22.81
C HIS A 54 -31.77 -4.73 23.44
N GLY A 55 -32.83 -4.52 22.65
CA GLY A 55 -34.22 -4.60 23.12
C GLY A 55 -34.70 -3.42 23.99
N LEU A 56 -33.90 -2.36 24.13
CA LEU A 56 -34.18 -1.16 24.92
C LEU A 56 -35.02 -0.15 24.12
N GLN A 57 -36.27 -0.49 23.84
CA GLN A 57 -37.14 0.31 22.94
C GLN A 57 -37.55 1.67 23.52
N ALA A 58 -37.73 1.77 24.84
CA ALA A 58 -38.09 3.04 25.49
C ALA A 58 -36.92 4.04 25.42
N GLU A 59 -35.70 3.56 25.69
CA GLU A 59 -34.46 4.31 25.64
C GLU A 59 -34.16 4.72 24.20
N ARG A 60 -34.38 3.82 23.23
CA ARG A 60 -34.29 4.14 21.80
C ARG A 60 -35.12 5.39 21.47
N LEU A 61 -36.41 5.39 21.80
CA LEU A 61 -37.28 6.53 21.52
C LEU A 61 -36.84 7.80 22.25
N LYS A 62 -36.39 7.69 23.50
CA LYS A 62 -35.84 8.81 24.28
C LYS A 62 -34.63 9.44 23.60
N HIS A 63 -33.68 8.63 23.16
CA HIS A 63 -32.46 9.12 22.51
C HIS A 63 -32.74 9.73 21.13
N LEU A 64 -33.68 9.17 20.36
CA LEU A 64 -34.14 9.82 19.12
C LEU A 64 -34.81 11.18 19.39
N ALA A 65 -35.63 11.29 20.43
CA ALA A 65 -36.24 12.56 20.82
C ALA A 65 -35.19 13.60 21.25
N LEU A 66 -34.17 13.19 22.01
CA LEU A 66 -33.05 14.06 22.40
C LEU A 66 -32.25 14.55 21.18
N ALA A 67 -31.99 13.68 20.20
CA ALA A 67 -31.33 14.07 18.95
C ALA A 67 -32.15 15.13 18.18
N VAL A 68 -33.47 14.96 18.11
CA VAL A 68 -34.37 15.91 17.44
C VAL A 68 -34.48 17.24 18.19
N LEU A 69 -34.42 17.22 19.52
CA LEU A 69 -34.40 18.44 20.33
C LEU A 69 -33.09 19.22 20.13
N ALA A 70 -31.96 18.53 20.01
CA ALA A 70 -30.67 19.14 19.76
C ALA A 70 -30.55 19.66 18.31
N ASP A 71 -31.04 18.91 17.33
CA ASP A 71 -31.13 19.33 15.92
C ASP A 71 -32.55 19.09 15.34
N PRO A 72 -33.37 20.16 15.29
CA PRO A 72 -34.70 20.11 14.70
C PRO A 72 -34.74 19.88 13.19
N THR A 73 -33.62 19.63 12.51
CA THR A 73 -33.59 19.20 11.11
C THR A 73 -32.96 17.82 10.90
N HIS A 74 -32.53 17.16 11.98
CA HIS A 74 -31.83 15.89 11.90
C HIS A 74 -32.63 14.80 11.19
N ALA A 75 -32.20 14.47 9.97
CA ALA A 75 -32.97 13.60 9.08
C ALA A 75 -33.01 12.14 9.57
N ALA A 76 -31.87 11.60 10.03
CA ALA A 76 -31.79 10.21 10.49
C ALA A 76 -32.66 9.96 11.73
N ALA A 77 -32.60 10.83 12.74
CA ALA A 77 -33.39 10.71 13.96
C ALA A 77 -34.90 10.67 13.66
N ARG A 78 -35.39 11.59 12.84
CA ARG A 78 -36.80 11.63 12.42
C ARG A 78 -37.21 10.45 11.56
N GLY A 79 -36.35 10.04 10.63
CA GLY A 79 -36.54 8.82 9.85
C GLY A 79 -36.70 7.59 10.72
N LEU A 80 -35.86 7.42 11.75
CA LEU A 80 -35.93 6.32 12.71
C LEU A 80 -37.17 6.38 13.63
N MET A 81 -37.80 7.55 13.75
CA MET A 81 -39.11 7.74 14.38
C MET A 81 -40.28 7.50 13.41
N GLY A 82 -40.02 7.04 12.19
CA GLY A 82 -41.04 6.77 11.17
C GLY A 82 -41.56 8.02 10.46
N LEU A 83 -40.83 9.14 10.50
CA LEU A 83 -41.20 10.37 9.80
C LEU A 83 -40.46 10.48 8.47
N VAL A 84 -41.15 10.99 7.46
CA VAL A 84 -40.60 11.31 6.15
C VAL A 84 -40.66 12.81 5.91
N GLN A 85 -39.64 13.35 5.24
CA GLN A 85 -39.64 14.75 4.86
C GLN A 85 -40.44 14.92 3.58
N ASP A 86 -41.43 15.80 3.65
CA ASP A 86 -42.37 16.01 2.58
C ASP A 86 -42.75 17.50 2.48
N ALA A 87 -42.45 18.11 1.33
CA ALA A 87 -42.59 19.56 1.10
C ALA A 87 -42.01 20.43 2.24
N GLY A 88 -40.82 20.05 2.73
CA GLY A 88 -40.13 20.77 3.82
C GLY A 88 -40.70 20.53 5.22
N LYS A 89 -41.70 19.66 5.38
CA LYS A 89 -42.30 19.29 6.67
C LYS A 89 -42.07 17.81 6.97
N TRP A 90 -41.84 17.49 8.23
CA TRP A 90 -41.76 16.11 8.68
C TRP A 90 -43.16 15.58 8.96
N ARG A 91 -43.52 14.47 8.31
CA ARG A 91 -44.86 13.89 8.35
C ARG A 91 -44.78 12.38 8.51
N ARG A 92 -45.86 11.76 8.99
CA ARG A 92 -45.99 10.31 8.88
C ARG A 92 -46.31 9.92 7.43
N PRO A 93 -45.92 8.72 6.96
CA PRO A 93 -46.19 8.26 5.60
C PRO A 93 -47.67 8.33 5.22
N GLU A 94 -48.59 8.04 6.14
CA GLU A 94 -50.03 8.06 5.89
C GLU A 94 -50.50 9.49 5.56
N GLN A 95 -49.99 10.50 6.27
CA GLN A 95 -50.31 11.90 6.01
C GLN A 95 -49.75 12.39 4.67
N VAL A 96 -48.63 11.84 4.21
CA VAL A 96 -48.10 12.12 2.87
C VAL A 96 -49.02 11.52 1.82
N ALA A 97 -49.47 10.28 2.02
CA ALA A 97 -50.41 9.62 1.10
C ALA A 97 -51.73 10.40 0.99
N GLU A 98 -52.33 10.78 2.12
CA GLU A 98 -53.56 11.59 2.15
C GLU A 98 -53.40 12.90 1.36
N ARG A 99 -52.31 13.63 1.59
CA ARG A 99 -52.03 14.88 0.87
C ARG A 99 -51.82 14.65 -0.63
N VAL A 100 -51.10 13.59 -1.01
CA VAL A 100 -50.91 13.23 -2.42
C VAL A 100 -52.25 12.92 -3.08
N GLN A 101 -53.13 12.17 -2.41
CA GLN A 101 -54.47 11.88 -2.94
C GLN A 101 -55.36 13.13 -3.04
N ALA A 102 -55.23 14.07 -2.09
CA ALA A 102 -55.95 15.34 -2.14
C ALA A 102 -55.49 16.26 -3.29
N ASP A 103 -54.24 16.11 -3.75
CA ASP A 103 -53.72 16.80 -4.93
C ASP A 103 -53.98 15.97 -6.21
N ALA A 104 -55.14 16.20 -6.83
CA ALA A 104 -55.56 15.47 -8.03
C ALA A 104 -54.54 15.54 -9.18
N LYS A 105 -53.79 16.65 -9.31
CA LYS A 105 -52.78 16.80 -10.36
C LYS A 105 -51.56 15.95 -10.06
N LEU A 106 -51.07 15.97 -8.82
CA LEU A 106 -49.94 15.14 -8.41
C LEU A 106 -50.30 13.65 -8.44
N ALA A 107 -51.49 13.28 -7.97
CA ALA A 107 -51.99 11.90 -8.02
C ALA A 107 -52.06 11.37 -9.46
N ALA A 108 -52.60 12.15 -10.40
CA ALA A 108 -52.65 11.79 -11.81
C ALA A 108 -51.24 11.66 -12.42
N ALA A 109 -50.33 12.59 -12.12
CA ALA A 109 -48.95 12.53 -12.58
C ALA A 109 -48.20 11.28 -12.06
N LEU A 110 -48.42 10.90 -10.80
CA LEU A 110 -47.84 9.69 -10.21
C LEU A 110 -48.44 8.41 -10.79
N ALA A 111 -49.75 8.38 -11.07
CA ALA A 111 -50.38 7.25 -11.74
C ALA A 111 -49.77 7.04 -13.13
N GLU A 112 -49.66 8.10 -13.94
CA GLU A 112 -49.03 8.04 -15.26
C GLU A 112 -47.53 7.64 -15.15
N TYR A 113 -46.82 8.16 -14.15
CA TYR A 113 -45.44 7.76 -13.85
C TYR A 113 -45.33 6.26 -13.61
N HIS A 114 -46.19 5.67 -12.78
CA HIS A 114 -46.15 4.25 -12.45
C HIS A 114 -46.36 3.39 -13.69
N GLU A 115 -47.28 3.75 -14.57
CA GLU A 115 -47.49 3.06 -15.85
C GLU A 115 -46.27 3.15 -16.77
N LYS A 116 -45.66 4.32 -16.91
CA LYS A 116 -44.44 4.49 -17.72
C LYS A 116 -43.28 3.71 -17.14
N ARG A 117 -43.07 3.79 -15.83
CA ARG A 117 -42.01 3.07 -15.11
C ARG A 117 -42.11 1.56 -15.33
N ALA A 118 -43.32 1.00 -15.25
CA ALA A 118 -43.56 -0.43 -15.48
C ALA A 118 -43.13 -0.90 -16.89
N LYS A 119 -43.19 -0.01 -17.89
CA LYS A 119 -42.84 -0.28 -19.29
C LYS A 119 -41.40 0.11 -19.65
N THR A 120 -40.68 0.83 -18.77
CA THR A 120 -39.37 1.41 -19.09
C THR A 120 -38.24 0.39 -18.87
N PRO A 121 -37.48 0.03 -19.92
CA PRO A 121 -36.35 -0.88 -19.78
C PRO A 121 -35.26 -0.34 -18.84
N HIS A 122 -34.51 -1.25 -18.20
CA HIS A 122 -33.35 -0.91 -17.38
C HIS A 122 -32.10 -0.63 -18.25
N LYS A 123 -32.19 0.38 -19.13
CA LYS A 123 -31.12 0.86 -20.01
C LYS A 123 -30.90 2.35 -19.81
N ALA A 124 -29.66 2.83 -19.98
CA ALA A 124 -29.30 4.21 -19.68
C ALA A 124 -30.17 5.25 -20.42
N ASP A 125 -30.43 5.04 -21.72
CA ASP A 125 -31.24 5.98 -22.52
C ASP A 125 -32.72 6.01 -22.14
N ASP A 126 -33.30 4.85 -21.81
CA ASP A 126 -34.70 4.74 -21.42
C ASP A 126 -34.93 5.33 -20.03
N GLN A 127 -34.04 5.03 -19.08
CA GLN A 127 -34.05 5.64 -17.75
C GLN A 127 -33.85 7.16 -17.83
N TRP A 128 -33.01 7.63 -18.75
CA TRP A 128 -32.80 9.06 -18.99
C TRP A 128 -34.07 9.76 -19.48
N LYS A 129 -34.75 9.18 -20.48
CA LYS A 129 -36.01 9.75 -21.00
C LYS A 129 -37.08 9.82 -19.91
N LEU A 130 -37.23 8.76 -19.11
CA LEU A 130 -38.18 8.76 -18.00
C LEU A 130 -37.82 9.79 -16.93
N ALA A 131 -36.53 9.96 -16.62
CA ALA A 131 -36.08 11.00 -15.70
C ALA A 131 -36.47 12.41 -16.17
N LEU A 132 -36.21 12.74 -17.43
CA LEU A 132 -36.57 14.05 -18.01
C LEU A 132 -38.09 14.27 -18.01
N TRP A 133 -38.86 13.23 -18.32
CA TRP A 133 -40.33 13.30 -18.22
C TRP A 133 -40.78 13.58 -16.78
N CYS A 134 -40.18 12.92 -15.79
CA CYS A 134 -40.47 13.18 -14.37
C CYS A 134 -40.14 14.63 -13.99
N GLU A 135 -38.99 15.18 -14.44
CA GLU A 135 -38.63 16.59 -14.20
C GLU A 135 -39.69 17.56 -14.75
N GLN A 136 -40.18 17.32 -15.97
CA GLN A 136 -41.21 18.14 -16.62
C GLN A 136 -42.54 18.12 -15.87
N HIS A 137 -42.86 17.02 -15.19
CA HIS A 137 -44.11 16.85 -14.44
C HIS A 137 -43.96 17.20 -12.94
N GLY A 138 -42.80 17.73 -12.54
CA GLY A 138 -42.54 18.13 -11.15
C GLY A 138 -42.25 16.96 -10.20
N LEU A 139 -42.08 15.74 -10.71
CA LEU A 139 -41.81 14.52 -9.97
C LEU A 139 -40.31 14.40 -9.66
N LYS A 140 -39.83 15.28 -8.76
CA LYS A 140 -38.40 15.45 -8.47
C LYS A 140 -37.75 14.22 -7.83
N ALA A 141 -38.46 13.51 -6.95
CA ALA A 141 -37.92 12.34 -6.26
C ALA A 141 -37.71 11.18 -7.24
N GLU A 142 -38.70 10.96 -8.11
CA GLU A 142 -38.71 9.97 -9.18
C GLU A 142 -37.63 10.29 -10.21
N ALA A 143 -37.52 11.55 -10.64
CA ALA A 143 -36.46 12.01 -11.54
C ALA A 143 -35.07 11.69 -10.97
N LYS A 144 -34.82 12.03 -9.70
CA LYS A 144 -33.55 11.75 -9.01
C LYS A 144 -33.24 10.25 -8.98
N ALA A 145 -34.24 9.40 -8.72
CA ALA A 145 -34.08 7.95 -8.72
C ALA A 145 -33.65 7.43 -10.10
N HIS A 146 -34.30 7.89 -11.17
CA HIS A 146 -33.96 7.50 -12.54
C HIS A 146 -32.61 8.04 -13.00
N LEU A 147 -32.27 9.29 -12.69
CA LEU A 147 -30.92 9.82 -12.96
C LEU A 147 -29.83 9.04 -12.22
N THR A 148 -30.12 8.56 -10.99
CA THR A 148 -29.20 7.68 -10.24
C THR A 148 -29.00 6.34 -10.95
N ALA A 149 -30.06 5.77 -11.55
CA ALA A 149 -29.94 4.57 -12.37
C ALA A 149 -29.11 4.84 -13.64
N VAL A 150 -29.30 5.99 -14.28
CA VAL A 150 -28.53 6.40 -15.47
C VAL A 150 -27.04 6.44 -15.19
N VAL A 151 -26.60 7.08 -14.10
CA VAL A 151 -25.15 7.15 -13.78
C VAL A 151 -24.54 5.81 -13.41
N ARG A 152 -25.34 4.85 -12.93
CA ARG A 152 -24.89 3.47 -12.68
C ARG A 152 -24.72 2.68 -13.98
N LEU A 153 -25.64 2.87 -14.95
CA LEU A 153 -25.63 2.18 -16.24
C LEU A 153 -24.63 2.80 -17.23
N ASP A 154 -24.51 4.12 -17.24
CA ASP A 154 -23.62 4.90 -18.10
C ASP A 154 -22.94 6.02 -17.28
N PRO A 155 -21.85 5.69 -16.56
CA PRO A 155 -21.12 6.67 -15.75
C PRO A 155 -20.50 7.82 -16.55
N LYS A 156 -20.34 7.66 -17.87
CA LYS A 156 -19.77 8.67 -18.77
C LYS A 156 -20.77 9.79 -19.10
N ARG A 157 -22.05 9.59 -18.82
CA ARG A 157 -23.11 10.58 -19.06
C ARG A 157 -23.05 11.73 -18.06
N GLU A 158 -22.18 12.70 -18.32
CA GLU A 158 -21.98 13.86 -17.46
C GLU A 158 -23.27 14.65 -17.17
N ALA A 159 -24.21 14.68 -18.13
CA ALA A 159 -25.48 15.38 -17.98
C ALA A 159 -26.35 14.84 -16.83
N ALA A 160 -26.25 13.55 -16.50
CA ALA A 160 -26.99 12.95 -15.39
C ALA A 160 -26.36 13.31 -14.04
N TRP A 161 -25.03 13.29 -13.95
CA TRP A 161 -24.31 13.75 -12.76
C TRP A 161 -24.61 15.21 -12.43
N LYS A 162 -24.58 16.09 -13.44
CA LYS A 162 -24.88 17.52 -13.27
C LYS A 162 -26.30 17.75 -12.75
N ARG A 163 -27.30 17.04 -13.30
CA ARG A 163 -28.71 17.13 -12.83
C ARG A 163 -28.90 16.61 -11.41
N LEU A 164 -28.11 15.62 -11.00
CA LEU A 164 -28.09 15.12 -9.63
C LEU A 164 -27.40 16.09 -8.64
N GLY A 165 -26.84 17.21 -9.11
CA GLY A 165 -26.14 18.19 -8.28
C GLY A 165 -24.65 17.90 -8.07
N TYR A 166 -24.07 16.99 -8.86
CA TYR A 166 -22.64 16.69 -8.79
C TYR A 166 -21.83 17.53 -9.77
N LYS A 167 -20.61 17.88 -9.36
CA LYS A 167 -19.58 18.52 -10.18
C LYS A 167 -18.37 17.62 -10.28
N LYS A 168 -17.66 17.72 -11.41
CA LYS A 168 -16.46 16.93 -11.66
C LYS A 168 -15.26 17.62 -11.01
N HIS A 169 -14.67 17.00 -10.00
CA HIS A 169 -13.47 17.46 -9.32
C HIS A 169 -12.42 16.35 -9.40
N GLU A 170 -11.24 16.62 -10.00
CA GLU A 170 -10.13 15.65 -10.13
C GLU A 170 -10.56 14.27 -10.68
N GLY A 171 -11.45 14.26 -11.67
CA GLY A 171 -11.95 13.02 -12.29
C GLY A 171 -13.01 12.28 -11.48
N ARG A 172 -13.44 12.79 -10.32
CA ARG A 172 -14.53 12.25 -9.50
C ARG A 172 -15.75 13.16 -9.52
N TRP A 173 -16.94 12.59 -9.41
CA TRP A 173 -18.19 13.35 -9.27
C TRP A 173 -18.49 13.55 -7.79
N LEU A 174 -18.49 14.81 -7.34
CA LEU A 174 -18.70 15.21 -5.96
C LEU A 174 -19.74 16.32 -5.88
N THR A 175 -20.53 16.36 -4.81
CA THR A 175 -21.39 17.50 -4.49
C THR A 175 -20.55 18.67 -3.97
N ASP A 176 -21.09 19.89 -3.99
CA ASP A 176 -20.40 21.06 -3.44
C ASP A 176 -20.06 20.89 -1.95
N GLU A 177 -20.95 20.25 -1.20
CA GLU A 177 -20.74 19.92 0.21
C GLU A 177 -19.56 18.94 0.39
N GLN A 178 -19.48 17.90 -0.44
CA GLN A 178 -18.36 16.95 -0.41
C GLN A 178 -17.03 17.62 -0.79
N VAL A 179 -17.02 18.54 -1.76
CA VAL A 179 -15.83 19.31 -2.12
C VAL A 179 -15.39 20.22 -0.98
N ALA A 180 -16.34 20.93 -0.36
CA ALA A 180 -16.06 21.81 0.77
C ALA A 180 -15.56 21.02 1.99
N ALA A 181 -16.18 19.89 2.32
CA ALA A 181 -15.76 19.01 3.40
C ALA A 181 -14.36 18.42 3.16
N ALA A 182 -14.06 17.96 1.93
CA ALA A 182 -12.73 17.47 1.57
C ALA A 182 -11.66 18.56 1.69
N LYS A 183 -11.98 19.80 1.26
CA LYS A 183 -11.09 20.95 1.41
C LYS A 183 -10.85 21.28 2.89
N ALA A 184 -11.91 21.33 3.70
CA ALA A 184 -11.81 21.61 5.12
C ALA A 184 -10.98 20.56 5.86
N GLU A 185 -11.17 19.26 5.55
CA GLU A 185 -10.37 18.19 6.16
C GLU A 185 -8.90 18.28 5.73
N ARG A 186 -8.62 18.58 4.46
CA ARG A 186 -7.24 18.81 3.99
C ARG A 186 -6.57 19.95 4.74
N GLU A 187 -7.25 21.09 4.89
CA GLU A 187 -6.73 22.24 5.64
C GLU A 187 -6.52 21.93 7.12
N ALA A 188 -7.42 21.16 7.74
CA ALA A 188 -7.27 20.70 9.12
C ALA A 188 -6.06 19.77 9.28
N GLN A 189 -5.88 18.82 8.35
CA GLN A 189 -4.75 17.92 8.34
C GLN A 189 -3.43 18.66 8.09
N GLU A 190 -3.39 19.63 7.17
CA GLU A 190 -2.20 20.45 6.93
C GLU A 190 -1.80 21.26 8.18
N LYS A 191 -2.78 21.81 8.91
CA LYS A 191 -2.52 22.50 10.18
C LYS A 191 -1.96 21.53 11.22
N ALA A 192 -2.54 20.34 11.33
CA ALA A 192 -2.06 19.30 12.22
C ALA A 192 -0.63 18.86 11.87
N ASP A 193 -0.33 18.65 10.58
CA ASP A 193 1.01 18.26 10.13
C ASP A 193 2.05 19.36 10.39
N ARG A 194 1.71 20.64 10.17
CA ARG A 194 2.57 21.78 10.53
C ARG A 194 2.83 21.85 12.03
N HIS A 195 1.87 21.43 12.86
CA HIS A 195 2.03 21.38 14.30
C HIS A 195 2.85 20.17 14.77
N TRP A 196 2.51 18.98 14.30
CA TRP A 196 3.01 17.72 14.85
C TRP A 196 4.35 17.31 14.27
N LYS A 197 4.59 17.50 12.98
CA LYS A 197 5.85 17.09 12.34
C LYS A 197 7.09 17.67 13.05
N PRO A 198 7.25 19.00 13.23
CA PRO A 198 8.44 19.55 13.88
C PRO A 198 8.56 19.11 15.36
N ARG A 199 7.43 18.93 16.06
CA ARG A 199 7.44 18.45 17.46
C ARG A 199 7.92 17.01 17.56
N LEU A 200 7.45 16.14 16.68
CA LEU A 200 7.86 14.73 16.64
C LEU A 200 9.32 14.59 16.20
N GLU A 201 9.80 15.42 15.26
CA GLU A 201 11.22 15.49 14.88
C GLU A 201 12.10 15.94 16.07
N ALA A 202 11.69 16.96 16.81
CA ALA A 202 12.39 17.42 18.01
C ALA A 202 12.40 16.34 19.11
N LEU A 203 11.29 15.62 19.30
CA LEU A 203 11.22 14.50 20.23
C LEU A 203 12.14 13.37 19.82
N LYS A 204 12.17 13.01 18.53
CA LYS A 204 13.09 12.01 17.98
C LYS A 204 14.55 12.39 18.24
N ALA A 205 14.94 13.64 18.00
CA ALA A 205 16.29 14.11 18.28
C ALA A 205 16.65 14.05 19.78
N ARG A 206 15.67 14.26 20.69
CA ARG A 206 15.88 14.09 22.14
C ARG A 206 16.02 12.62 22.55
N LEU A 207 15.33 11.70 21.87
CA LEU A 207 15.44 10.26 22.12
C LEU A 207 16.83 9.70 21.82
N GLU A 208 17.61 10.34 20.94
CA GLU A 208 18.99 9.96 20.66
C GLU A 208 19.97 10.33 21.79
N LYS A 209 19.55 11.24 22.69
CA LYS A 209 20.37 11.71 23.82
C LYS A 209 20.00 10.94 25.08
N LYS A 210 20.95 10.16 25.61
CA LYS A 210 20.73 9.25 26.75
C LYS A 210 20.17 9.94 28.00
N ASP A 211 20.58 11.18 28.28
CA ASP A 211 20.12 11.99 29.40
C ASP A 211 18.70 12.57 29.21
N LYS A 212 18.25 12.71 27.96
CA LYS A 212 16.91 13.24 27.60
C LYS A 212 15.92 12.18 27.16
N GLN A 213 16.37 10.93 27.00
CA GLN A 213 15.55 9.85 26.49
C GLN A 213 14.31 9.59 27.33
N ALA A 214 14.44 9.51 28.66
CA ALA A 214 13.30 9.24 29.54
C ALA A 214 12.23 10.35 29.49
N GLU A 215 12.67 11.61 29.42
CA GLU A 215 11.78 12.77 29.29
C GLU A 215 11.05 12.75 27.94
N ALA A 216 11.76 12.42 26.85
CA ALA A 216 11.17 12.33 25.52
C ALA A 216 10.19 11.16 25.39
N GLU A 217 10.47 10.00 25.99
CA GLU A 217 9.54 8.87 26.05
C GLU A 217 8.26 9.23 26.80
N ALA A 218 8.37 9.97 27.92
CA ALA A 218 7.20 10.47 28.64
C ALA A 218 6.37 11.44 27.78
N ASP A 219 7.01 12.35 27.04
CA ASP A 219 6.32 13.26 26.13
C ASP A 219 5.59 12.52 24.99
N LEU A 220 6.15 11.42 24.48
CA LEU A 220 5.50 10.60 23.45
C LEU A 220 4.17 10.01 23.94
N THR A 221 4.02 9.69 25.23
CA THR A 221 2.75 9.18 25.79
C THR A 221 1.60 10.18 25.76
N ARG A 222 1.89 11.47 25.52
CA ARG A 222 0.89 12.53 25.48
C ARG A 222 0.34 12.78 24.07
N VAL A 223 0.84 12.07 23.06
CA VAL A 223 0.44 12.25 21.67
C VAL A 223 -0.75 11.35 21.37
N THR A 224 -1.96 11.89 21.56
CA THR A 224 -3.22 11.17 21.35
C THR A 224 -4.07 11.73 20.21
N ASP A 225 -3.60 12.75 19.48
CA ASP A 225 -4.34 13.38 18.39
C ASP A 225 -4.42 12.46 17.16
N PRO A 226 -5.63 12.08 16.69
CA PRO A 226 -5.81 11.30 15.46
C PRO A 226 -5.12 11.88 14.23
N ARG A 227 -5.04 13.21 14.11
CA ARG A 227 -4.39 13.87 12.96
C ARG A 227 -2.87 13.86 13.05
N ALA A 228 -2.28 13.43 14.17
CA ALA A 228 -0.82 13.24 14.27
C ALA A 228 -0.34 11.97 13.54
N VAL A 229 -1.23 11.03 13.21
CA VAL A 229 -0.88 9.71 12.63
C VAL A 229 0.01 9.83 11.37
N PRO A 230 -0.31 10.65 10.36
CA PRO A 230 0.55 10.79 9.18
C PRO A 230 1.97 11.28 9.54
N SER A 231 2.06 12.24 10.47
CA SER A 231 3.33 12.77 10.95
C SER A 231 4.13 11.72 11.76
N ILE A 232 3.47 10.89 12.59
CA ILE A 232 4.10 9.77 13.31
C ILE A 232 4.73 8.78 12.33
N ILE A 233 3.97 8.35 11.30
CA ILE A 233 4.46 7.41 10.29
C ILE A 233 5.67 8.00 9.55
N ARG A 234 5.62 9.28 9.20
CA ARG A 234 6.71 9.96 8.48
C ARG A 234 7.99 10.06 9.29
N VAL A 235 7.89 10.31 10.61
CA VAL A 235 9.06 10.53 11.47
C VAL A 235 9.64 9.22 12.01
N PHE A 236 8.78 8.26 12.39
CA PHE A 236 9.18 7.03 13.06
C PHE A 236 8.98 5.76 12.22
N GLY A 237 8.03 5.74 11.29
CA GLY A 237 7.59 4.53 10.57
C GLY A 237 8.60 3.96 9.57
N THR A 238 9.44 4.78 8.95
CA THR A 238 10.46 4.34 7.96
C THR A 238 11.88 4.27 8.53
N SER A 239 12.03 4.38 9.85
CA SER A 239 13.31 4.46 10.53
C SER A 239 13.82 3.09 11.03
N LYS A 240 14.85 3.08 11.89
CA LYS A 240 15.37 1.86 12.52
C LYS A 240 14.31 1.18 13.40
N ALA A 241 14.53 -0.10 13.73
CA ALA A 241 13.56 -0.93 14.46
C ALA A 241 13.09 -0.30 15.80
N GLU A 242 13.99 0.36 16.53
CA GLU A 242 13.64 1.07 17.78
C GLU A 242 12.61 2.19 17.55
N ASP A 243 12.78 2.96 16.48
CA ASP A 243 11.87 4.05 16.13
C ASP A 243 10.53 3.50 15.65
N GLN A 244 10.55 2.42 14.87
CA GLN A 244 9.33 1.73 14.45
C GLN A 244 8.57 1.15 15.64
N ALA A 245 9.25 0.64 16.67
CA ALA A 245 8.61 0.18 17.90
C ALA A 245 7.90 1.33 18.64
N ARG A 246 8.50 2.52 18.66
CA ARG A 246 7.84 3.75 19.17
C ARG A 246 6.66 4.18 18.31
N ALA A 247 6.76 4.04 16.98
CA ALA A 247 5.63 4.27 16.09
C ALA A 247 4.46 3.34 16.46
N VAL A 248 4.71 2.04 16.69
CA VAL A 248 3.68 1.10 17.13
C VAL A 248 3.05 1.55 18.45
N GLN A 249 3.84 2.00 19.42
CA GLN A 249 3.33 2.51 20.69
C GLN A 249 2.44 3.76 20.51
N LEU A 250 2.88 4.74 19.72
CA LEU A 250 2.13 5.97 19.43
C LEU A 250 0.82 5.67 18.71
N LEU A 251 0.87 4.84 17.66
CA LEU A 251 -0.30 4.43 16.91
C LEU A 251 -1.27 3.63 17.78
N GLY A 252 -0.76 2.83 18.71
CA GLY A 252 -1.57 2.08 19.68
C GLY A 252 -2.37 2.96 20.63
N GLN A 253 -1.87 4.16 20.96
CA GLN A 253 -2.56 5.13 21.83
C GLN A 253 -3.69 5.88 21.12
N ILE A 254 -3.68 5.91 19.78
CA ILE A 254 -4.62 6.70 18.98
C ILE A 254 -5.73 5.78 18.47
N ASP A 255 -6.96 5.98 18.95
CA ASP A 255 -8.13 5.26 18.45
C ASP A 255 -8.69 5.90 17.18
N ALA A 256 -8.11 5.56 16.03
CA ALA A 256 -8.53 6.07 14.72
C ALA A 256 -8.25 5.06 13.59
N PRO A 257 -9.10 5.00 12.54
CA PRO A 257 -8.88 4.09 11.40
C PRO A 257 -7.53 4.28 10.70
N ALA A 258 -7.00 5.51 10.67
CA ALA A 258 -5.68 5.79 10.10
C ALA A 258 -4.56 5.11 10.91
N ALA A 259 -4.67 5.06 12.24
CA ALA A 259 -3.70 4.40 13.10
C ALA A 259 -3.75 2.88 12.94
N SER A 260 -4.94 2.28 12.89
CA SER A 260 -5.14 0.85 12.63
C SER A 260 -4.54 0.43 11.28
N ARG A 261 -4.73 1.22 10.21
CA ARG A 261 -4.11 0.93 8.91
C ARG A 261 -2.59 1.05 8.93
N ALA A 262 -2.05 2.01 9.68
CA ALA A 262 -0.61 2.18 9.82
C ALA A 262 0.03 1.02 10.61
N LEU A 263 -0.64 0.55 11.67
CA LEU A 263 -0.26 -0.65 12.41
C LEU A 263 -0.29 -1.88 11.51
N ALA A 264 -1.32 -2.05 10.67
CA ALA A 264 -1.40 -3.14 9.70
C ALA A 264 -0.24 -3.11 8.70
N ALA A 265 0.15 -1.92 8.22
CA ALA A 265 1.31 -1.77 7.36
C ALA A 265 2.63 -2.16 8.08
N LEU A 266 2.82 -1.75 9.34
CA LEU A 266 3.99 -2.15 10.12
C LEU A 266 4.02 -3.66 10.43
N ALA A 267 2.86 -4.25 10.70
CA ALA A 267 2.70 -5.69 10.95
C ALA A 267 3.11 -6.53 9.74
N LEU A 268 2.82 -6.06 8.53
CA LEU A 268 3.14 -6.78 7.29
C LEU A 268 4.54 -6.47 6.75
N PHE A 269 4.94 -5.20 6.72
CA PHE A 269 6.08 -4.74 5.92
C PHE A 269 7.33 -4.39 6.73
N SER A 270 7.28 -4.37 8.07
CA SER A 270 8.49 -4.12 8.85
C SER A 270 9.50 -5.27 8.68
N LYS A 271 10.78 -4.90 8.53
CA LYS A 271 11.90 -5.86 8.50
C LYS A 271 12.15 -6.48 9.88
N SER A 272 11.78 -5.80 10.96
CA SER A 272 11.97 -6.28 12.34
C SER A 272 10.82 -7.19 12.76
N GLU A 273 11.15 -8.41 13.17
CA GLU A 273 10.16 -9.36 13.70
C GLU A 273 9.45 -8.83 14.94
N GLU A 274 10.19 -8.17 15.84
CA GLU A 274 9.63 -7.59 17.06
C GLU A 274 8.61 -6.48 16.75
N VAL A 275 8.89 -5.63 15.76
CA VAL A 275 7.94 -4.60 15.31
C VAL A 275 6.70 -5.24 14.71
N ARG A 276 6.86 -6.27 13.87
CA ARG A 276 5.72 -6.99 13.28
C ARG A 276 4.84 -7.62 14.36
N ARG A 277 5.46 -8.26 15.35
CA ARG A 277 4.78 -8.90 16.49
C ARG A 277 3.98 -7.88 17.30
N ARG A 278 4.62 -6.79 17.76
CA ARG A 278 3.93 -5.74 18.55
C ARG A 278 2.79 -5.10 17.77
N ALA A 279 3.01 -4.78 16.49
CA ALA A 279 1.95 -4.20 15.66
C ALA A 279 0.76 -5.16 15.53
N THR A 280 1.03 -6.46 15.36
CA THR A 280 -0.01 -7.51 15.31
C THR A 280 -0.77 -7.64 16.63
N GLU A 281 -0.06 -7.61 17.77
CA GLU A 281 -0.68 -7.66 19.10
C GLU A 281 -1.60 -6.44 19.33
N THR A 282 -1.15 -5.24 18.98
CA THR A 282 -1.97 -4.01 19.08
C THR A 282 -3.21 -4.07 18.18
N LEU A 283 -3.09 -4.61 16.97
CA LEU A 283 -4.22 -4.75 16.03
C LEU A 283 -5.33 -5.67 16.54
N ARG A 284 -5.03 -6.64 17.41
CA ARG A 284 -6.06 -7.55 17.97
C ARG A 284 -7.12 -6.82 18.78
N GLN A 285 -6.80 -5.62 19.27
CA GLN A 285 -7.72 -4.79 20.06
C GLN A 285 -8.50 -3.77 19.20
N ARG A 286 -8.28 -3.75 17.88
CA ARG A 286 -8.92 -2.81 16.95
C ARG A 286 -10.09 -3.46 16.21
N ASP A 287 -11.02 -2.65 15.73
CA ASP A 287 -12.11 -3.13 14.86
C ASP A 287 -11.52 -3.66 13.54
N PRO A 288 -11.70 -4.97 13.22
CA PRO A 288 -11.23 -5.54 11.97
C PRO A 288 -11.72 -4.79 10.72
N ARG A 289 -12.89 -4.14 10.76
CA ARG A 289 -13.44 -3.40 9.62
C ARG A 289 -12.55 -2.22 9.19
N GLU A 290 -11.67 -1.73 10.05
CA GLU A 290 -10.79 -0.60 9.73
C GLU A 290 -9.61 -1.00 8.83
N PHE A 291 -9.18 -2.27 8.90
CA PHE A 291 -7.95 -2.75 8.26
C PHE A 291 -8.09 -4.09 7.50
N ALA A 292 -9.17 -4.84 7.66
CA ALA A 292 -9.37 -6.13 7.01
C ALA A 292 -9.35 -6.01 5.48
N ASP A 293 -10.05 -5.03 4.92
CA ASP A 293 -10.07 -4.80 3.46
C ASP A 293 -8.67 -4.57 2.90
N LEU A 294 -7.82 -3.84 3.65
CA LEU A 294 -6.42 -3.62 3.28
C LEU A 294 -5.65 -4.94 3.27
N LEU A 295 -5.79 -5.77 4.31
CA LEU A 295 -5.12 -7.07 4.39
C LEU A 295 -5.60 -8.03 3.30
N ILE A 296 -6.91 -8.09 3.06
CA ILE A 296 -7.53 -8.93 2.03
C ILE A 296 -7.04 -8.51 0.65
N ALA A 297 -6.96 -7.20 0.37
CA ALA A 297 -6.45 -6.70 -0.89
C ALA A 297 -4.97 -7.07 -1.15
N LEU A 298 -4.22 -7.39 -0.08
CA LEU A 298 -2.82 -7.83 -0.16
C LEU A 298 -2.67 -9.34 -0.25
N LEU A 299 -3.72 -10.12 0.06
CA LEU A 299 -3.72 -11.56 -0.16
C LEU A 299 -3.69 -11.83 -1.67
N ARG A 300 -2.54 -12.31 -2.15
CA ARG A 300 -2.40 -12.85 -3.51
C ARG A 300 -2.60 -14.36 -3.46
N ASP A 301 -3.33 -14.89 -4.43
CA ASP A 301 -3.34 -16.33 -4.65
C ASP A 301 -1.91 -16.80 -4.89
N PRO A 302 -1.45 -17.86 -4.19
CA PRO A 302 -0.11 -18.39 -4.41
C PRO A 302 0.02 -18.80 -5.88
N ILE A 303 1.04 -18.24 -6.56
CA ILE A 303 1.36 -18.62 -7.93
C ILE A 303 1.90 -20.05 -7.89
N LYS A 304 1.16 -21.00 -8.45
CA LYS A 304 1.64 -22.37 -8.64
C LYS A 304 2.56 -22.38 -9.87
N TYR A 305 3.77 -22.90 -9.70
CA TYR A 305 4.71 -23.03 -10.80
C TYR A 305 5.52 -24.32 -10.70
N GLU A 306 5.88 -24.88 -11.85
CA GLU A 306 6.76 -26.04 -11.98
C GLU A 306 7.99 -25.63 -12.80
N VAL A 307 9.18 -25.91 -12.28
CA VAL A 307 10.44 -25.68 -13.01
C VAL A 307 11.00 -27.02 -13.47
N LYS A 308 10.94 -27.29 -14.77
CA LYS A 308 11.64 -28.41 -15.41
C LYS A 308 13.01 -27.92 -15.84
N ARG A 309 14.03 -28.33 -15.07
CA ARG A 309 15.44 -27.99 -15.34
C ARG A 309 15.89 -28.63 -16.67
N VAL A 310 16.91 -28.03 -17.29
CA VAL A 310 17.50 -28.53 -18.55
C VAL A 310 18.06 -29.94 -18.35
N GLY A 311 17.73 -30.85 -19.27
CA GLY A 311 18.17 -32.26 -19.25
C GLY A 311 19.56 -32.53 -19.83
N GLY A 312 20.29 -31.49 -20.25
CA GLY A 312 21.62 -31.60 -20.87
C GLY A 312 21.90 -30.46 -21.87
N PRO A 313 23.11 -30.40 -22.46
CA PRO A 313 23.48 -29.37 -23.44
C PRO A 313 22.48 -29.32 -24.61
N GLY A 314 21.92 -28.13 -24.88
CA GLY A 314 20.94 -27.92 -25.95
C GLY A 314 19.48 -28.25 -25.63
N SER A 315 19.18 -28.86 -24.47
CA SER A 315 17.79 -29.09 -24.06
C SER A 315 17.16 -27.81 -23.48
N PRO A 316 15.95 -27.40 -23.90
CA PRO A 316 15.27 -26.24 -23.32
C PRO A 316 14.79 -26.56 -21.90
N GLY A 317 14.92 -25.60 -20.99
CA GLY A 317 14.25 -25.64 -19.71
C GLY A 317 12.84 -25.08 -19.82
N VAL A 318 11.95 -25.51 -18.94
CA VAL A 318 10.54 -25.10 -18.97
C VAL A 318 10.13 -24.56 -17.61
N LEU A 319 9.64 -23.33 -17.58
CA LEU A 319 8.90 -22.78 -16.45
C LEU A 319 7.41 -22.82 -16.80
N LEU A 320 6.65 -23.66 -16.10
CA LEU A 320 5.19 -23.67 -16.17
C LEU A 320 4.65 -22.85 -15.02
N VAL A 321 3.80 -21.86 -15.30
CA VAL A 321 3.14 -21.02 -14.30
C VAL A 321 1.65 -21.16 -14.52
N GLU A 322 0.93 -21.69 -13.53
CA GLU A 322 -0.53 -21.82 -13.63
C GLU A 322 -1.17 -20.43 -13.51
N GLY A 323 -2.05 -20.11 -14.44
CA GLY A 323 -2.77 -18.84 -14.46
C GLY A 323 -4.28 -19.05 -14.41
N LYS A 324 -5.01 -18.06 -13.88
CA LYS A 324 -6.48 -18.14 -13.75
C LYS A 324 -7.25 -18.31 -15.08
N LYS A 325 -6.61 -17.94 -16.20
CA LYS A 325 -7.22 -18.02 -17.55
C LYS A 325 -6.39 -18.87 -18.52
N PHE A 326 -5.07 -18.84 -18.37
CA PHE A 326 -4.14 -19.57 -19.23
C PHE A 326 -2.93 -19.97 -18.39
N ASP A 327 -2.41 -21.17 -18.63
CA ASP A 327 -1.11 -21.57 -18.11
C ASP A 327 0.00 -20.97 -18.98
N LEU A 328 0.94 -20.30 -18.33
CA LEU A 328 2.08 -19.70 -19.01
C LEU A 328 3.23 -20.70 -19.02
N ARG A 329 3.57 -21.17 -20.22
CA ARG A 329 4.75 -22.01 -20.44
C ARG A 329 5.87 -21.17 -21.03
N ARG A 330 6.93 -20.92 -20.25
CA ARG A 330 8.12 -20.22 -20.71
C ARG A 330 9.24 -21.22 -20.98
N LEU A 331 9.66 -21.30 -22.23
CA LEU A 331 10.82 -22.06 -22.66
C LEU A 331 12.06 -21.17 -22.54
N TYR A 332 13.12 -21.68 -21.93
CA TYR A 332 14.43 -21.03 -21.94
C TYR A 332 15.46 -21.99 -22.53
N THR A 333 16.03 -21.61 -23.67
CA THR A 333 17.10 -22.36 -24.30
C THR A 333 18.43 -21.86 -23.72
N PRO A 334 19.26 -22.73 -23.13
CA PRO A 334 20.60 -22.30 -22.74
C PRO A 334 21.38 -21.83 -23.99
N PRO A 335 22.24 -20.80 -23.88
CA PRO A 335 23.09 -20.36 -24.98
C PRO A 335 23.95 -21.53 -25.49
N ALA A 336 24.31 -21.49 -26.77
CA ALA A 336 25.14 -22.53 -27.38
C ALA A 336 26.43 -22.75 -26.54
N PRO A 337 26.85 -24.01 -26.32
CA PRO A 337 28.06 -24.27 -25.57
C PRO A 337 29.26 -23.62 -26.26
N PRO A 338 30.25 -23.12 -25.50
CA PRO A 338 31.47 -22.57 -26.08
C PRO A 338 32.21 -23.65 -26.88
N PRO A 339 32.98 -23.29 -27.93
CA PRO A 339 33.74 -24.25 -28.73
C PRO A 339 34.74 -25.02 -27.85
N ILE A 340 34.55 -26.33 -27.77
CA ILE A 340 35.34 -27.26 -26.95
C ILE A 340 36.52 -27.79 -27.79
N LEU A 341 37.75 -27.66 -27.27
CA LEU A 341 38.95 -28.27 -27.84
C LEU A 341 39.36 -29.53 -27.06
N PRO A 342 40.16 -30.44 -27.65
CA PRO A 342 40.70 -31.60 -26.95
C PRO A 342 41.46 -31.17 -25.67
N GLY A 343 41.03 -31.69 -24.52
CA GLY A 343 41.61 -31.36 -23.20
C GLY A 343 40.82 -30.33 -22.38
N ASP A 344 39.79 -29.69 -22.94
CA ASP A 344 38.92 -28.77 -22.21
C ASP A 344 38.02 -29.52 -21.22
N ARG A 345 37.84 -28.96 -20.00
CA ARG A 345 36.85 -29.44 -19.03
C ARG A 345 35.60 -28.56 -19.09
N VAL A 346 34.43 -29.17 -19.27
CA VAL A 346 33.16 -28.44 -19.23
C VAL A 346 32.69 -28.33 -17.79
N VAL A 347 32.46 -27.11 -17.31
CA VAL A 347 31.87 -26.83 -15.99
C VAL A 347 30.73 -25.82 -16.12
N SER A 348 29.97 -25.60 -15.05
CA SER A 348 28.92 -24.58 -15.01
C SER A 348 29.38 -23.35 -14.22
N ASP A 349 29.08 -22.15 -14.69
CA ASP A 349 29.32 -20.91 -13.95
C ASP A 349 28.28 -20.67 -12.84
N SER A 350 28.40 -19.54 -12.12
CA SER A 350 27.48 -19.15 -11.04
C SER A 350 26.03 -18.89 -11.50
N ASN A 351 25.81 -18.71 -12.81
CA ASN A 351 24.50 -18.56 -13.43
C ASN A 351 24.00 -19.88 -14.06
N GLY A 352 24.75 -20.98 -13.92
CA GLY A 352 24.43 -22.29 -14.47
C GLY A 352 24.73 -22.45 -15.97
N LEU A 353 25.47 -21.54 -16.59
CA LEU A 353 25.84 -21.61 -18.00
C LEU A 353 27.07 -22.50 -18.22
N PRO A 354 27.10 -23.33 -19.28
CA PRO A 354 28.25 -24.18 -19.57
C PRO A 354 29.44 -23.33 -20.02
N VAL A 355 30.58 -23.47 -19.33
CA VAL A 355 31.85 -22.83 -19.66
C VAL A 355 32.93 -23.90 -19.88
N ALA A 356 33.76 -23.70 -20.91
CA ALA A 356 34.90 -24.56 -21.18
C ALA A 356 36.13 -24.03 -20.43
N LEU A 357 36.61 -24.77 -19.44
CA LEU A 357 37.88 -24.54 -18.78
C LEU A 357 39.00 -25.13 -19.64
N ARG A 358 39.72 -24.25 -20.33
CA ARG A 358 40.91 -24.59 -21.10
C ARG A 358 42.17 -24.36 -20.27
N THR A 359 42.94 -25.41 -20.07
CA THR A 359 44.28 -25.29 -19.52
C THR A 359 45.21 -24.87 -20.67
N THR A 360 45.40 -23.56 -20.87
CA THR A 360 46.22 -23.02 -21.98
C THR A 360 47.72 -23.10 -21.71
N SER A 361 48.12 -23.16 -20.45
CA SER A 361 49.50 -23.43 -20.03
C SER A 361 49.52 -23.95 -18.59
N TYR A 362 50.36 -24.94 -18.34
CA TYR A 362 50.72 -25.35 -16.99
C TYR A 362 51.96 -24.55 -16.58
N THR A 363 51.77 -23.40 -15.95
CA THR A 363 52.87 -22.79 -15.20
C THR A 363 52.96 -23.55 -13.88
N ARG A 364 54.04 -24.32 -13.71
CA ARG A 364 54.44 -24.79 -12.38
C ARG A 364 54.91 -23.56 -11.61
N THR A 365 53.99 -22.78 -11.08
CA THR A 365 54.30 -21.88 -9.97
C THR A 365 54.56 -22.80 -8.78
N GLY A 366 55.81 -23.24 -8.66
CA GLY A 366 56.32 -23.54 -7.34
C GLY A 366 56.03 -22.29 -6.52
N TYR A 367 55.36 -22.44 -5.37
CA TYR A 367 55.31 -21.38 -4.38
C TYR A 367 56.76 -21.13 -3.95
N PHE A 368 57.49 -20.31 -4.71
CA PHE A 368 58.58 -19.54 -4.16
C PHE A 368 57.90 -18.53 -3.26
N SER A 369 57.71 -18.94 -2.00
CA SER A 369 57.59 -17.99 -0.92
C SER A 369 58.78 -17.04 -1.05
N ALA A 370 58.53 -15.79 -1.44
CA ALA A 370 59.57 -14.76 -1.47
C ALA A 370 60.26 -14.65 -0.09
N PHE A 371 59.52 -14.97 0.98
CA PHE A 371 60.03 -15.06 2.35
C PHE A 371 61.05 -16.18 2.54
N ALA A 372 60.82 -17.36 1.95
CA ALA A 372 61.75 -18.49 2.03
C ALA A 372 63.01 -18.28 1.17
N PHE A 373 62.91 -17.51 0.07
CA PHE A 373 64.05 -17.20 -0.78
C PHE A 373 64.92 -16.04 -0.25
N LEU A 374 64.29 -15.02 0.37
CA LEU A 374 64.99 -13.91 1.02
C LEU A 374 65.70 -14.32 2.31
N ALA A 375 65.21 -15.33 3.03
CA ALA A 375 65.83 -15.83 4.26
C ALA A 375 67.14 -16.62 4.02
N THR A 376 67.41 -17.06 2.79
CA THR A 376 68.58 -17.89 2.43
C THR A 376 69.60 -17.20 1.53
N MET A 377 69.38 -15.93 1.15
CA MET A 377 70.38 -15.16 0.40
C MET A 377 71.41 -14.56 1.38
N PRO A 378 72.72 -14.85 1.24
CA PRO A 378 73.74 -14.02 1.84
C PRO A 378 73.73 -12.66 1.14
N THR A 379 73.34 -11.61 1.86
CA THR A 379 73.47 -10.18 1.51
C THR A 379 73.32 -9.87 0.01
N LEU A 380 72.11 -9.52 -0.44
CA LEU A 380 71.90 -8.92 -1.76
C LEU A 380 72.70 -7.61 -1.85
N HIS A 381 73.84 -7.64 -2.54
CA HIS A 381 74.52 -6.43 -2.97
C HIS A 381 73.69 -5.80 -4.08
N PHE A 382 72.97 -4.73 -3.74
CA PHE A 382 72.16 -3.97 -4.69
C PHE A 382 73.05 -2.97 -5.44
N ASP A 383 73.13 -3.10 -6.76
CA ASP A 383 73.88 -2.17 -7.60
C ASP A 383 73.02 -0.91 -7.87
N LYS A 384 73.43 0.22 -7.26
CA LYS A 384 72.78 1.53 -7.39
C LYS A 384 72.64 2.01 -8.85
N THR A 385 73.46 1.49 -9.76
CA THR A 385 73.46 1.91 -11.17
C THR A 385 72.24 1.42 -11.95
N GLN A 386 71.63 0.29 -11.56
CA GLN A 386 70.46 -0.24 -12.26
C GLN A 386 69.16 0.48 -11.87
N LEU A 387 69.03 0.87 -10.59
CA LEU A 387 67.86 1.59 -10.09
C LEU A 387 67.81 3.03 -10.61
N SER A 388 68.97 3.70 -10.69
CA SER A 388 69.08 5.04 -11.27
C SER A 388 68.80 5.05 -12.77
N GLY A 389 69.21 4.01 -13.50
CA GLY A 389 68.87 3.81 -14.91
C GLY A 389 67.35 3.66 -15.14
N GLY A 390 66.66 2.88 -14.29
CA GLY A 390 65.21 2.71 -14.35
C GLY A 390 64.43 3.99 -14.03
N LEU A 391 64.85 4.75 -13.02
CA LEU A 391 64.23 6.02 -12.64
C LEU A 391 64.49 7.14 -13.67
N ALA A 392 65.64 7.12 -14.34
CA ALA A 392 65.94 8.02 -15.46
C ALA A 392 65.06 7.73 -16.68
N ALA A 393 64.83 6.45 -17.00
CA ALA A 393 63.94 6.05 -18.08
C ALA A 393 62.46 6.45 -17.84
N ALA A 394 62.06 6.57 -16.57
CA ALA A 394 60.74 7.05 -16.15
C ALA A 394 60.63 8.59 -16.02
N GLY A 395 61.66 9.35 -16.43
CA GLY A 395 61.65 10.82 -16.38
C GLY A 395 61.93 11.44 -15.00
N LEU A 396 62.33 10.64 -14.01
CA LEU A 396 62.57 11.04 -12.62
C LEU A 396 64.06 11.12 -12.26
N GLY A 397 64.94 11.18 -13.28
CA GLY A 397 66.39 10.99 -13.13
C GLY A 397 67.10 11.95 -12.16
N ARG A 398 66.58 13.16 -11.91
CA ARG A 398 67.17 14.10 -10.92
C ARG A 398 66.84 13.76 -9.47
N ALA A 399 65.74 13.05 -9.20
CA ALA A 399 65.33 12.66 -7.85
C ALA A 399 66.01 11.37 -7.36
N ALA A 400 66.52 10.54 -8.28
CA ALA A 400 67.20 9.30 -7.95
C ALA A 400 68.58 9.50 -7.29
N GLY A 401 69.27 10.61 -7.62
CA GLY A 401 70.61 10.91 -7.11
C GLY A 401 70.66 11.43 -5.67
N SER A 402 69.51 11.79 -5.06
CA SER A 402 69.44 12.40 -3.73
C SER A 402 68.95 11.46 -2.63
N LEU A 403 68.59 10.21 -2.96
CA LEU A 403 68.09 9.23 -1.99
C LEU A 403 69.26 8.54 -1.28
N ASN A 404 69.26 8.58 0.05
CA ASN A 404 70.23 7.85 0.85
C ASN A 404 69.79 6.40 1.10
N ASP A 405 70.70 5.56 1.59
CA ASP A 405 70.48 4.11 1.72
C ASP A 405 69.30 3.77 2.65
N ARG A 406 69.04 4.58 3.68
CA ARG A 406 67.87 4.42 4.57
C ARG A 406 66.54 4.73 3.88
N GLN A 407 66.50 5.70 2.97
CA GLN A 407 65.30 6.04 2.21
C GLN A 407 64.98 4.98 1.14
N LEU A 408 66.01 4.35 0.57
CA LEU A 408 65.89 3.22 -0.34
C LEU A 408 65.37 1.96 0.39
N GLU A 409 65.88 1.66 1.59
CA GLU A 409 65.36 0.57 2.43
C GLU A 409 63.90 0.79 2.85
N GLY A 410 63.51 2.04 3.16
CA GLY A 410 62.13 2.39 3.51
C GLY A 410 61.13 2.22 2.37
N LEU A 411 61.52 2.55 1.13
CA LEU A 411 60.71 2.32 -0.07
C LEU A 411 60.52 0.83 -0.39
N LEU A 412 61.56 0.02 -0.16
CA LEU A 412 61.50 -1.44 -0.28
C LEU A 412 60.55 -2.07 0.74
N PHE A 413 60.55 -1.57 1.97
CA PHE A 413 59.65 -2.03 3.02
C PHE A 413 58.18 -1.67 2.72
N LEU A 414 57.94 -0.47 2.18
CA LEU A 414 56.59 -0.03 1.76
C LEU A 414 56.06 -0.83 0.57
N ALA A 415 56.88 -1.04 -0.47
CA ALA A 415 56.51 -1.83 -1.64
C ALA A 415 56.22 -3.30 -1.30
N ALA A 416 56.97 -3.88 -0.35
CA ALA A 416 56.70 -5.22 0.15
C ALA A 416 55.41 -5.30 1.00
N SER A 417 55.05 -4.21 1.68
CA SER A 417 53.82 -4.13 2.50
C SER A 417 52.54 -3.86 1.68
N GLU A 418 52.66 -3.11 0.57
CA GLU A 418 51.53 -2.80 -0.33
C GLU A 418 51.06 -4.01 -1.16
N ILE A 419 51.96 -4.97 -1.44
CA ILE A 419 51.62 -6.20 -2.16
C ILE A 419 50.77 -7.16 -1.30
N TYR A 420 50.79 -7.01 0.03
CA TYR A 420 50.11 -7.94 0.95
C TYR A 420 48.76 -7.42 1.49
N ASN A 421 48.47 -6.11 1.42
CA ASN A 421 47.36 -5.50 2.15
C ASN A 421 46.26 -4.79 1.32
N ASN A 422 46.26 -4.85 -0.03
CA ASN A 422 45.22 -4.15 -0.82
C ASN A 422 44.62 -4.96 -1.99
N SER A 423 43.35 -5.33 -1.86
CA SER A 423 42.40 -5.64 -2.94
C SER A 423 40.97 -5.50 -2.39
N PRO A 424 39.99 -4.79 -2.99
CA PRO A 424 40.00 -3.66 -3.94
C PRO A 424 39.07 -2.48 -3.48
N PHE A 425 39.49 -1.21 -3.52
CA PHE A 425 38.55 -0.06 -3.58
C PHE A 425 39.26 1.26 -3.91
N LEU A 426 38.52 2.21 -4.52
CA LEU A 426 38.89 3.55 -5.01
C LEU A 426 39.55 3.53 -6.39
N ALA A 427 38.82 3.60 -7.51
CA ALA A 427 37.97 4.72 -7.89
C ALA A 427 38.57 6.08 -7.50
N GLN A 428 38.99 6.82 -8.54
CA GLN A 428 38.78 8.27 -8.68
C GLN A 428 39.96 9.19 -8.33
N MET A 429 40.78 9.47 -9.35
CA MET A 429 41.31 10.81 -9.64
C MET A 429 41.59 10.87 -11.15
N ASN A 430 40.69 11.47 -11.94
CA ASN A 430 40.76 12.87 -12.39
C ASN A 430 42.08 13.22 -13.07
N ASP A 431 42.14 13.08 -14.40
CA ASP A 431 42.25 14.21 -15.35
C ASP A 431 42.80 13.75 -16.71
N MET A 432 41.90 13.53 -17.68
CA MET A 432 42.17 13.89 -19.08
C MET A 432 40.88 13.98 -19.92
N LYS A 433 40.34 15.21 -19.94
CA LYS A 433 39.55 15.93 -20.96
C LYS A 433 38.74 15.17 -22.05
N LEU A 434 37.42 15.40 -21.96
CA LEU A 434 36.54 16.10 -22.92
C LEU A 434 36.18 15.42 -24.26
N ILE A 435 34.90 15.00 -24.40
CA ILE A 435 33.97 15.42 -25.48
C ILE A 435 32.51 15.24 -24.98
N MET A 436 31.69 16.15 -25.47
CA MET A 436 30.38 16.64 -25.01
C MET A 436 29.17 15.83 -25.52
N LEU A 437 28.00 16.07 -24.89
CA LEU A 437 26.61 16.11 -25.45
C LEU A 437 25.62 14.94 -25.18
N MET A 438 24.56 15.34 -24.44
CA MET A 438 23.12 15.24 -24.78
C MET A 438 22.26 13.99 -24.42
N THR A 439 21.21 14.33 -23.65
CA THR A 439 19.78 13.95 -23.82
C THR A 439 19.26 12.57 -23.42
N GLN A 440 18.13 12.63 -22.70
CA GLN A 440 17.11 11.59 -22.59
C GLN A 440 16.66 11.07 -23.98
N GLY A 441 16.39 9.76 -24.06
CA GLY A 441 15.42 9.16 -25.00
C GLY A 441 15.96 8.53 -26.29
N GLY A 442 16.14 7.19 -26.30
CA GLY A 442 16.20 6.31 -27.49
C GLY A 442 17.42 6.49 -28.42
N PRO A 443 17.90 5.41 -29.09
CA PRO A 443 17.10 4.65 -30.03
C PRO A 443 17.19 3.13 -29.85
N ALA A 444 16.17 2.44 -30.36
CA ALA A 444 16.21 1.02 -30.63
C ALA A 444 17.41 0.65 -31.55
N GLY A 445 18.03 -0.51 -31.28
CA GLY A 445 18.86 -1.21 -32.26
C GLY A 445 19.85 -2.22 -31.66
N PRO A 446 20.22 -3.27 -32.41
CA PRO A 446 19.36 -4.28 -33.01
C PRO A 446 19.14 -5.45 -32.04
N ILE A 447 17.95 -6.03 -32.08
CA ILE A 447 17.71 -7.39 -31.62
C ILE A 447 18.69 -8.29 -32.40
N ARG A 448 19.61 -8.96 -31.71
CA ARG A 448 20.31 -10.10 -32.31
C ARG A 448 19.29 -11.23 -32.47
N PRO A 449 19.00 -11.71 -33.68
CA PRO A 449 18.11 -12.85 -33.87
C PRO A 449 18.84 -14.09 -33.33
N GLY A 450 18.23 -14.79 -32.39
CA GLY A 450 18.84 -16.01 -31.85
C GLY A 450 18.17 -16.64 -30.64
N THR A 451 17.27 -15.94 -29.95
CA THR A 451 16.37 -16.59 -28.98
C THR A 451 14.97 -16.56 -29.57
N LEU A 452 14.58 -17.65 -30.23
CA LEU A 452 13.19 -17.95 -30.54
C LEU A 452 12.45 -18.09 -29.20
N PHE A 453 11.79 -17.02 -28.76
CA PHE A 453 10.79 -17.10 -27.71
C PHE A 453 9.51 -17.61 -28.35
N ASP A 454 9.31 -18.91 -28.29
CA ASP A 454 8.10 -19.54 -28.78
C ASP A 454 6.99 -19.41 -27.71
N PHE A 455 6.18 -18.38 -27.85
CA PHE A 455 5.02 -18.15 -26.99
C PHE A 455 3.87 -19.04 -27.46
N THR A 456 3.70 -20.19 -26.81
CA THR A 456 2.52 -21.03 -27.02
C THR A 456 1.53 -20.81 -25.89
N LEU A 457 0.50 -20.00 -26.16
CA LEU A 457 -0.72 -19.97 -25.35
C LEU A 457 -1.49 -21.26 -25.66
N ARG A 458 -1.67 -22.12 -24.66
CA ARG A 458 -2.64 -23.21 -24.74
C ARG A 458 -3.98 -22.73 -24.15
N PRO A 459 -5.12 -23.04 -24.81
CA PRO A 459 -6.44 -22.72 -24.29
C PRO A 459 -6.72 -23.46 -22.98
#